data_AF-A0A3A0GM23-F1
#
_entry.id   AF-A0A3A0GM23-F1
#
_cell.length_a   1.000
_cell.length_b   1.000
_cell.length_c   1.000
_cell.angle_alpha   90.00
_cell.angle_beta   90.00
_cell.angle_gamma   90.00
#
_symmetry.space_group_name_H-M   'P 1'
#
loop_
_entity.id
_entity.type
_entity.pdbx_description
1 polymer ?
#
loop_
_entity_poly.entity_id
_entity_poly.type
_entity_poly.pdbx_seq_one_letter_code
_entity_poly.pdbx_strand_id
1 'polypeptide(L)'
;MRCLTDKVFNYGGNMQGNNIIGRLFASFSDLEQAITSAKSSLKARGNISPQVLERLSSYDSVLAKQRDLAQNLCQHINNGDWDEVGRHVSLINGLSTMIRDDARAILSSLALNSDEQVSDEEANFC
;
A
#
# COMPACT_ATOMS: atom_id res chain seq x y z
N MET A 1 17.18 -8.93 -2.99
CA MET A 1 16.51 -9.79 -1.99
C MET A 1 17.54 -10.41 -1.03
N ARG A 2 18.39 -9.60 -0.37
CA ARG A 2 19.54 -10.09 0.43
C ARG A 2 19.29 -10.19 1.95
N CYS A 3 18.07 -9.92 2.42
CA CYS A 3 17.75 -10.01 3.86
C CYS A 3 17.49 -11.44 4.36
N LEU A 4 17.41 -12.46 3.48
CA LEU A 4 16.94 -13.79 3.87
C LEU A 4 17.94 -14.94 3.65
N THR A 5 19.15 -14.71 3.13
CA THR A 5 19.97 -15.84 2.66
C THR A 5 21.21 -16.24 3.47
N ASP A 6 21.72 -15.48 4.45
CA ASP A 6 23.11 -15.76 4.90
C ASP A 6 23.42 -15.98 6.38
N LYS A 7 22.47 -16.31 7.26
CA LYS A 7 22.84 -16.81 8.61
C LYS A 7 21.97 -17.95 9.13
N VAL A 8 22.21 -19.15 8.60
CA VAL A 8 22.10 -20.40 9.37
C VAL A 8 23.32 -20.48 10.29
N PHE A 9 23.32 -19.76 11.42
CA PHE A 9 24.32 -19.94 12.49
C PHE A 9 23.72 -19.56 13.86
N ASN A 10 23.14 -20.56 14.51
CA ASN A 10 23.31 -20.89 15.92
C ASN A 10 23.60 -19.73 16.90
N TYR A 11 22.56 -18.98 17.29
CA TYR A 11 22.49 -18.30 18.59
C TYR A 11 21.04 -18.37 19.09
N GLY A 12 20.82 -19.18 20.13
CA GLY A 12 19.55 -19.24 20.85
C GLY A 12 19.27 -17.89 21.51
N GLY A 13 18.27 -17.17 20.99
CA GLY A 13 17.77 -15.93 21.58
C GLY A 13 17.52 -14.78 20.61
N ASN A 14 16.86 -14.98 19.46
CA ASN A 14 16.28 -13.85 18.69
C ASN A 14 15.29 -14.25 17.57
N MET A 15 14.31 -15.13 17.84
CA MET A 15 13.32 -15.55 16.81
C MET A 15 12.18 -14.54 16.55
N GLN A 16 12.11 -13.41 17.26
CA GLN A 16 10.98 -12.46 17.12
C GLN A 16 11.26 -11.29 16.15
N GLY A 17 12.50 -10.79 16.08
CA GLY A 17 12.87 -9.66 15.21
C GLY A 17 12.78 -9.96 13.71
N ASN A 18 13.09 -11.19 13.28
CA ASN A 18 12.99 -11.58 11.87
C ASN A 18 11.52 -11.76 11.40
N ASN A 19 10.59 -12.00 12.32
CA ASN A 19 9.19 -12.20 11.97
C ASN A 19 8.48 -10.87 11.68
N ILE A 20 8.78 -9.80 12.42
CA ILE A 20 8.12 -8.50 12.23
C ILE A 20 8.52 -7.83 10.91
N ILE A 21 9.80 -7.89 10.54
CA ILE A 21 10.29 -7.36 9.28
C ILE A 21 9.77 -8.19 8.10
N GLY A 22 9.72 -9.52 8.24
CA GLY A 22 9.09 -10.38 7.23
C GLY A 22 7.62 -10.02 7.01
N ARG A 23 6.86 -9.83 8.10
CA ARG A 23 5.45 -9.37 8.04
C ARG A 23 5.31 -8.00 7.39
N LEU A 24 6.25 -7.08 7.64
CA LEU A 24 6.25 -5.76 7.01
C LEU A 24 6.39 -5.87 5.48
N PHE A 25 7.37 -6.63 4.99
CA PHE A 25 7.54 -6.84 3.55
C PHE A 25 6.37 -7.60 2.90
N ALA A 26 5.77 -8.55 3.63
CA ALA A 26 4.54 -9.21 3.19
C ALA A 26 3.41 -8.19 3.03
N SER A 27 3.21 -7.31 4.02
CA SER A 27 2.17 -6.28 3.97
C SER A 27 2.33 -5.31 2.78
N PHE A 28 3.56 -4.98 2.38
CA PHE A 28 3.80 -4.17 1.18
C PHE A 28 3.43 -4.91 -0.10
N SER A 29 3.70 -6.22 -0.15
CA SER A 29 3.38 -7.06 -1.30
C SER A 29 1.86 -7.22 -1.44
N ASP A 30 1.16 -7.43 -0.33
CA ASP A 30 -0.30 -7.50 -0.29
C ASP A 30 -0.93 -6.17 -0.74
N LEU A 31 -0.37 -5.03 -0.30
CA LEU A 31 -0.84 -3.70 -0.69
C LEU A 31 -0.61 -3.43 -2.19
N GLU A 32 0.56 -3.80 -2.72
CA GLU A 32 0.87 -3.68 -4.15
C GLU A 32 -0.08 -4.52 -5.02
N GLN A 33 -0.36 -5.76 -4.59
CA GLN A 33 -1.31 -6.63 -5.25
C GLN A 33 -2.72 -6.00 -5.23
N ALA A 34 -3.17 -5.50 -4.07
CA ALA A 34 -4.47 -4.86 -3.94
C ALA A 34 -4.60 -3.63 -4.86
N ILE A 35 -3.58 -2.79 -4.95
CA ILE A 35 -3.56 -1.61 -5.83
C ILE A 35 -3.60 -2.03 -7.30
N THR A 36 -2.84 -3.06 -7.67
CA THR A 36 -2.82 -3.60 -9.04
C THR A 36 -4.18 -4.17 -9.43
N SER A 37 -4.79 -4.96 -8.55
CA SER A 37 -6.14 -5.50 -8.74
C SER A 37 -7.18 -4.38 -8.86
N ALA A 38 -7.11 -3.37 -7.97
CA ALA A 38 -8.01 -2.23 -8.03
C ALA A 38 -7.88 -1.47 -9.36
N LYS A 39 -6.65 -1.16 -9.81
CA LYS A 39 -6.39 -0.55 -11.12
C LYS A 39 -7.01 -1.36 -12.26
N SER A 40 -6.84 -2.68 -12.25
CA SER A 40 -7.38 -3.57 -13.30
C SER A 40 -8.91 -3.57 -13.31
N SER A 41 -9.54 -3.75 -12.15
CA SER A 41 -11.00 -3.74 -12.01
C SER A 41 -11.61 -2.39 -12.39
N LEU A 42 -10.95 -1.30 -12.02
CA LEU A 42 -11.38 0.05 -12.36
C LEU A 42 -11.28 0.31 -13.87
N LYS A 43 -10.16 -0.05 -14.51
CA LYS A 43 -10.03 0.04 -15.98
C LYS A 43 -11.10 -0.79 -16.71
N ALA A 44 -11.43 -1.97 -16.22
CA ALA A 44 -12.44 -2.84 -16.84
C ALA A 44 -13.86 -2.25 -16.80
N ARG A 45 -14.17 -1.37 -15.83
CA ARG A 45 -15.48 -0.70 -15.74
C ARG A 45 -15.66 0.42 -16.77
N GLY A 46 -14.60 0.85 -17.46
CA GLY A 46 -14.65 1.78 -18.59
C GLY A 46 -14.98 3.25 -18.28
N ASN A 47 -15.71 3.54 -17.19
CA ASN A 47 -16.19 4.88 -16.87
C ASN A 47 -15.54 5.46 -15.60
N ILE A 48 -14.23 5.69 -15.63
CA ILE A 48 -13.47 6.22 -14.49
C ILE A 48 -12.66 7.44 -14.88
N SER A 49 -12.71 8.46 -14.04
CA SER A 49 -11.93 9.67 -14.21
C SER A 49 -10.43 9.36 -14.34
N PRO A 50 -9.74 9.90 -15.36
CA PRO A 50 -8.29 9.76 -15.50
C PRO A 50 -7.51 10.16 -14.25
N GLN A 51 -8.02 11.13 -13.48
CA GLN A 51 -7.40 11.59 -12.24
C GLN A 51 -7.35 10.48 -11.15
N VAL A 52 -8.35 9.59 -11.10
CA VAL A 52 -8.35 8.45 -10.17
C VAL A 52 -7.27 7.44 -10.56
N LEU A 53 -7.10 7.17 -11.86
CA LEU A 53 -6.06 6.27 -12.35
C LEU A 53 -4.65 6.83 -12.13
N GLU A 54 -4.47 8.14 -12.30
CA GLU A 54 -3.23 8.84 -12.01
C GLU A 54 -2.89 8.76 -10.51
N ARG A 55 -3.86 9.02 -9.63
CA ARG A 55 -3.67 8.88 -8.17
C ARG A 55 -3.28 7.45 -7.78
N LEU A 56 -3.96 6.43 -8.29
CA LEU A 56 -3.57 5.04 -8.06
C LEU A 56 -2.17 4.72 -8.58
N SER A 57 -1.73 5.39 -9.65
CA SER A 57 -0.37 5.22 -10.19
C SER A 57 0.69 5.91 -9.35
N SER A 58 0.33 6.98 -8.65
CA SER A 58 1.25 7.62 -7.70
C SER A 58 1.64 6.70 -6.54
N TYR A 59 0.76 5.75 -6.15
CA TYR A 59 1.04 4.79 -5.07
C TYR A 59 2.22 3.87 -5.36
N ASP A 60 2.50 3.55 -6.63
CA ASP A 60 3.64 2.71 -7.02
C ASP A 60 4.96 3.36 -6.54
N SER A 61 5.08 4.68 -6.67
CA SER A 61 6.25 5.44 -6.20
C SER A 61 6.35 5.50 -4.67
N VAL A 62 5.22 5.51 -3.97
CA VAL A 62 5.18 5.51 -2.50
C VAL A 62 5.56 4.13 -1.97
N LEU A 63 5.06 3.05 -2.57
CA LEU A 63 5.44 1.68 -2.25
C LEU A 63 6.94 1.43 -2.45
N ALA A 64 7.52 1.97 -3.54
CA ALA A 64 8.95 1.90 -3.77
C ALA A 64 9.76 2.56 -2.63
N LYS A 65 9.32 3.74 -2.17
CA LYS A 65 9.93 4.43 -1.02
C LYS A 65 9.78 3.65 0.29
N GLN A 66 8.62 3.05 0.54
CA GLN A 66 8.41 2.21 1.72
C GLN A 66 9.31 0.98 1.72
N ARG A 67 9.53 0.36 0.56
CA ARG A 67 10.47 -0.75 0.40
C ARG A 67 11.92 -0.33 0.66
N ASP A 68 12.33 0.82 0.15
CA ASP A 68 13.68 1.36 0.40
C ASP A 68 13.90 1.65 1.89
N LEU A 69 12.94 2.32 2.53
CA LEU A 69 12.95 2.56 3.98
C LEU A 69 13.01 1.25 4.79
N ALA A 70 12.28 0.22 4.40
CA ALA A 70 12.33 -1.06 5.09
C ALA A 70 13.66 -1.81 4.87
N GLN A 71 14.30 -1.66 3.72
CA GLN A 71 15.65 -2.20 3.50
C GLN A 71 16.68 -1.51 4.40
N ASN A 72 16.60 -0.18 4.52
CA ASN A 72 17.47 0.60 5.41
C ASN A 72 17.19 0.30 6.88
N LEU A 73 15.91 0.12 7.25
CA LEU A 73 15.49 -0.31 8.59
C LEU A 73 16.19 -1.62 9.00
N CYS A 74 16.30 -2.61 8.09
CA CYS A 74 17.04 -3.84 8.37
C CYS A 74 18.52 -3.56 8.69
N GLN A 75 19.14 -2.62 7.99
CA GLN A 75 20.53 -2.24 8.24
C GLN A 75 20.69 -1.58 9.60
N HIS A 76 19.81 -0.62 9.95
CA HIS A 76 19.85 0.05 11.26
C HIS A 76 19.60 -0.93 12.42
N ILE A 77 18.67 -1.90 12.26
CA ILE A 77 18.45 -2.96 13.26
C ILE A 77 19.74 -3.78 13.46
N ASN A 78 20.38 -4.20 12.38
CA ASN A 78 21.61 -5.00 12.46
C ASN A 78 22.78 -4.22 13.10
N ASN A 79 22.80 -2.90 12.93
CA ASN A 79 23.81 -2.00 13.50
C ASN A 79 23.49 -1.55 14.93
N GLY A 80 22.31 -1.89 15.47
CA GLY A 80 21.85 -1.46 16.80
C GLY A 80 21.50 0.03 16.89
N ASP A 81 21.24 0.68 15.76
CA ASP A 81 20.95 2.11 15.64
C ASP A 81 19.45 2.38 15.87
N TRP A 82 19.03 2.29 17.14
CA TRP A 82 17.61 2.31 17.52
C TRP A 82 16.90 3.63 17.24
N ASP A 83 17.62 4.75 17.23
CA ASP A 83 17.07 6.06 16.90
C ASP A 83 16.63 6.09 15.43
N GLU A 84 17.49 5.62 14.52
CA GLU A 84 17.16 5.51 13.10
C GLU A 84 16.09 4.44 12.81
N VAL A 85 16.07 3.34 13.58
CA VAL A 85 14.98 2.36 13.54
C VAL A 85 13.63 3.03 13.83
N GLY A 86 13.55 3.82 14.92
CA GLY A 86 12.34 4.55 15.28
C GLY A 86 11.90 5.55 14.20
N ARG A 87 12.87 6.27 13.62
CA ARG A 87 12.61 7.23 12.52
C ARG A 87 12.05 6.54 11.28
N HIS A 88 12.66 5.42 10.86
CA HIS A 88 12.22 4.67 9.69
C HIS A 88 10.83 4.05 9.87
N VAL A 89 10.54 3.48 11.06
CA VAL A 89 9.20 2.96 11.37
C VAL A 89 8.14 4.07 11.29
N SER A 90 8.45 5.26 11.83
CA SER A 90 7.54 6.41 11.77
C SER A 90 7.26 6.86 10.34
N LEU A 91 8.29 6.93 9.49
CA LEU A 91 8.15 7.28 8.08
C LEU A 91 7.31 6.25 7.32
N ILE A 92 7.56 4.95 7.54
CA ILE A 92 6.80 3.87 6.90
C ILE A 92 5.32 3.97 7.28
N ASN A 93 5.01 4.16 8.56
CA ASN A 93 3.65 4.29 9.06
C ASN A 93 2.94 5.53 8.51
N GLY A 94 3.67 6.65 8.39
CA GLY A 94 3.15 7.87 7.77
C GLY A 94 2.76 7.68 6.31
N LEU A 95 3.63 7.04 5.51
CA LEU A 95 3.34 6.72 4.12
C LEU A 95 2.17 5.74 3.97
N SER A 96 2.07 4.73 4.84
CA SER A 96 0.93 3.79 4.84
C SER A 96 -0.39 4.50 5.16
N THR A 97 -0.37 5.44 6.10
CA THR A 97 -1.53 6.25 6.46
C THR A 97 -1.97 7.14 5.29
N MET A 98 -1.01 7.78 4.62
CA MET A 98 -1.27 8.60 3.43
C MET A 98 -1.97 7.80 2.32
N ILE A 99 -1.46 6.60 1.97
CA ILE A 99 -2.10 5.73 0.95
C ILE A 99 -3.52 5.36 1.37
N ARG A 100 -3.72 4.97 2.64
CA ARG A 100 -5.04 4.55 3.14
C ARG A 100 -6.06 5.69 3.09
N ASP A 101 -5.66 6.88 3.51
CA ASP A 101 -6.55 8.04 3.57
C ASP A 101 -6.90 8.53 2.17
N ASP A 102 -5.93 8.54 1.25
CA ASP A 102 -6.16 8.86 -0.16
C ASP A 102 -7.06 7.81 -0.85
N ALA A 103 -6.89 6.53 -0.53
CA ALA A 103 -7.73 5.45 -1.06
C ALA A 103 -9.18 5.57 -0.56
N ARG A 104 -9.39 5.96 0.70
CA ARG A 104 -10.74 6.25 1.24
C ARG A 104 -11.38 7.42 0.49
N ALA A 105 -10.63 8.49 0.24
CA ALA A 105 -11.14 9.63 -0.51
C ALA A 105 -11.54 9.25 -1.95
N ILE A 106 -10.74 8.40 -2.62
CA ILE A 106 -11.09 7.86 -3.94
C ILE A 106 -12.39 7.05 -3.87
N LEU A 107 -12.50 6.11 -2.92
CA LEU A 107 -13.69 5.27 -2.77
C LEU A 107 -14.96 6.10 -2.49
N SER A 108 -14.87 7.11 -1.62
CA SER A 108 -15.98 8.04 -1.36
C SER A 108 -16.37 8.82 -2.62
N SER A 109 -15.39 9.28 -3.41
CA SER A 109 -15.69 9.96 -4.67
C SER A 109 -16.36 9.04 -5.69
N LEU A 110 -15.94 7.78 -5.79
CA LEU A 110 -16.55 6.82 -6.72
C LEU A 110 -17.98 6.43 -6.31
N ALA A 111 -18.23 6.29 -5.00
CA ALA A 111 -19.56 5.97 -4.49
C ALA A 111 -20.58 7.07 -4.81
N LEU A 112 -20.19 8.35 -4.66
CA LEU A 112 -21.06 9.49 -4.99
C LEU A 112 -21.41 9.58 -6.48
N ASN A 113 -20.55 9.09 -7.37
CA ASN A 113 -20.80 9.11 -8.82
C ASN A 113 -21.58 7.88 -9.32
N SER A 114 -21.91 6.91 -8.45
CA SER A 114 -22.57 5.66 -8.84
C SER A 114 -24.11 5.70 -8.72
N ASP A 115 -24.68 6.79 -8.17
CA ASP A 115 -26.13 6.91 -7.87
C ASP A 115 -26.95 7.66 -8.95
N GLU A 116 -26.33 8.16 -10.03
CA GLU A 116 -27.00 8.94 -11.10
C GLU A 116 -27.25 8.13 -12.40
N GLN A 117 -27.68 6.88 -12.29
CA GLN A 117 -28.30 6.15 -13.40
C GLN A 117 -29.67 5.58 -12.98
N VAL A 118 -30.57 6.44 -12.50
CA VAL A 118 -32.00 6.18 -12.61
C VAL A 118 -32.45 6.88 -13.88
N SER A 119 -32.70 6.08 -14.91
CA SER A 119 -33.31 6.50 -16.16
C SER A 119 -34.64 7.21 -15.89
N ASP A 120 -34.73 8.48 -16.29
CA ASP A 120 -36.01 9.12 -16.60
C ASP A 120 -36.62 8.39 -17.81
N GLU A 121 -37.17 7.20 -17.58
CA GLU A 121 -38.08 6.58 -18.54
C GLU A 121 -39.39 7.38 -18.51
N GLU A 122 -39.62 8.06 -19.63
CA GLU A 122 -40.88 8.64 -20.08
C GLU A 122 -42.13 7.93 -19.51
N ALA A 123 -42.71 8.51 -18.46
CA ALA A 123 -44.09 8.21 -18.08
C ALA A 123 -45.03 8.93 -19.07
N ASN A 124 -45.15 8.38 -20.27
CA ASN A 124 -46.25 8.67 -21.19
C ASN A 124 -47.51 7.97 -20.64
N PHE A 125 -48.30 8.69 -19.85
CA PHE A 125 -49.65 8.28 -19.45
C PHE A 125 -50.67 8.96 -20.37
N CYS A 126 -51.57 8.12 -20.88
CA CYS A 126 -52.59 8.35 -21.92
C CYS A 126 -53.34 9.69 -21.93
#